data_AF-A0A7Y5V1W2-F1
#
_entry.id   AF-A0A7Y5V1W2-F1
#
_cell.length_a   1.000
_cell.length_b   1.000
_cell.length_c   1.000
_cell.angle_alpha   90.00
_cell.angle_beta   90.00
_cell.angle_gamma   90.00
#
_symmetry.space_group_name_H-M   'P 1'
#
loop_
_entity.id
_entity.type
_entity.pdbx_description
1 polymer ?
#
loop_
_entity_poly.entity_id
_entity_poly.type
_entity_poly.pdbx_seq_one_letter_code
_entity_poly.pdbx_strand_id
1 'polypeptide(L)'
;MQTHLHDAPIFDHQPHDEQPLSEAARNAMRSYLQRTEVRLSTLHRIAVAFISGAGLLLLLPVFFKDEITVLVRVFLNTILGEILTLDGGAILLHAALYLTLIFPFILSLAIPLYALYLLLKDVVHFYFTIYSPGFPSDLMTPTFALSGVGFSPDESPEAKRRILAYQYRHSSSINFAIPFSPERRKAYFDEIINGTERRILPETRTYDAVAATGALTEEIDPATVERFGAAFGLARALDRQLVEEVATSEISLVRHILYLRRLMLRYMKTLVMFIWTTLVTFIMLPFLQEERLPRFFILAAGYLLWAVLVMPVMRMPLNWIYRHLRGIPDDGQIDKQLTILEEQVQPYIRAAVVSAVVALALSILLLMPA
;
A
#
# COMPACT_ATOMS: atom_id res chain seq x y z
N MET A 1 14.59 30.65 -10.96
CA MET A 1 13.46 30.47 -11.89
C MET A 1 12.26 30.02 -11.07
N GLN A 2 11.56 31.00 -10.49
CA GLN A 2 10.37 30.80 -9.66
C GLN A 2 9.18 30.61 -10.61
N THR A 3 8.70 29.38 -10.74
CA THR A 3 7.48 29.08 -11.48
C THR A 3 6.28 29.53 -10.64
N HIS A 4 5.69 30.65 -11.05
CA HIS A 4 4.33 31.04 -10.73
C HIS A 4 3.38 29.86 -11.03
N LEU A 5 2.91 29.19 -9.99
CA LEU A 5 1.70 28.37 -10.04
C LEU A 5 0.52 29.34 -10.07
N HIS A 6 0.23 29.85 -11.26
CA HIS A 6 -1.03 30.53 -11.56
C HIS A 6 -2.17 29.51 -11.45
N ASP A 7 -3.08 29.77 -10.51
CA ASP A 7 -4.54 29.71 -10.71
C ASP A 7 -5.02 28.54 -11.58
N ALA A 8 -4.97 27.33 -11.02
CA ALA A 8 -5.99 26.36 -11.40
C ALA A 8 -7.33 26.92 -10.94
N PRO A 9 -8.42 26.84 -11.72
CA PRO A 9 -9.73 27.24 -11.24
C PRO A 9 -10.10 26.29 -10.09
N ILE A 10 -9.84 26.75 -8.87
CA ILE A 10 -10.57 26.34 -7.68
C ILE A 10 -12.02 26.52 -8.09
N PHE A 11 -12.78 25.42 -8.13
CA PHE A 11 -14.21 25.39 -8.41
C PHE A 11 -14.82 26.72 -8.01
N ASP A 12 -15.04 27.58 -9.00
CA ASP A 12 -15.73 28.84 -8.80
C ASP A 12 -17.10 28.38 -8.31
N HIS A 13 -17.37 28.54 -7.02
CA HIS A 13 -18.69 28.37 -6.42
C HIS A 13 -19.55 29.49 -7.01
N GLN A 14 -19.79 29.45 -8.32
CA GLN A 14 -20.90 30.14 -8.89
C GLN A 14 -22.13 29.42 -8.36
N PRO A 15 -23.04 30.11 -7.64
CA PRO A 15 -24.31 29.56 -7.19
C PRO A 15 -25.26 29.41 -8.39
N HIS A 16 -24.79 28.77 -9.46
CA HIS A 16 -25.57 28.48 -10.65
C HIS A 16 -26.16 27.07 -10.52
N ASP A 17 -27.34 27.06 -9.92
CA ASP A 17 -28.50 26.18 -10.13
C ASP A 17 -29.15 25.76 -8.81
N GLU A 18 -29.63 26.74 -8.03
CA GLU A 18 -30.53 26.55 -6.89
C GLU A 18 -31.97 26.18 -7.32
N GLN A 19 -32.13 25.39 -8.38
CA GLN A 19 -33.41 24.72 -8.57
C GLN A 19 -33.46 23.52 -7.61
N PRO A 20 -34.47 23.44 -6.73
CA PRO A 20 -34.60 22.28 -5.85
C PRO A 20 -34.63 21.02 -6.71
N LEU A 21 -33.75 20.07 -6.38
CA LEU A 21 -33.66 18.80 -7.09
C LEU A 21 -35.04 18.16 -7.19
N SER A 22 -35.42 17.77 -8.41
CA SER A 22 -36.65 17.01 -8.61
C SER A 22 -36.58 15.69 -7.84
N GLU A 23 -37.75 15.18 -7.42
CA GLU A 23 -37.82 13.90 -6.70
C GLU A 23 -37.26 12.74 -7.56
N ALA A 24 -37.39 12.83 -8.88
CA ALA A 24 -36.76 11.88 -9.80
C ALA A 24 -35.23 11.93 -9.74
N ALA A 25 -34.63 13.13 -9.68
CA ALA A 25 -33.18 13.30 -9.54
C ALA A 25 -32.68 12.79 -8.18
N ARG A 26 -33.39 13.09 -7.09
CA ARG A 26 -33.07 12.55 -5.75
C ARG A 26 -33.10 11.03 -5.72
N ASN A 27 -34.15 10.42 -6.29
CA ASN A 27 -34.25 8.97 -6.36
C ASN A 27 -33.14 8.33 -7.21
N ALA A 28 -32.74 8.98 -8.31
CA ALA A 28 -31.60 8.53 -9.11
C ALA A 28 -30.29 8.55 -8.32
N MET A 29 -30.05 9.62 -7.54
CA MET A 29 -28.89 9.75 -6.66
C MET A 29 -28.87 8.70 -5.54
N ARG A 30 -29.99 8.47 -4.85
CA ARG A 30 -30.14 7.40 -3.85
C ARG A 30 -29.82 6.02 -4.44
N SER A 31 -30.38 5.72 -5.61
CA SER A 31 -30.13 4.46 -6.32
C SER A 31 -28.67 4.33 -6.75
N TYR A 32 -28.03 5.43 -7.16
CA TYR A 32 -26.61 5.45 -7.45
C TYR A 32 -25.75 5.13 -6.22
N LEU A 33 -26.00 5.78 -5.08
CA LEU A 33 -25.29 5.53 -3.82
C LEU A 33 -25.37 4.05 -3.40
N GLN A 34 -26.57 3.45 -3.47
CA GLN A 34 -26.75 2.02 -3.16
C GLN A 34 -25.91 1.10 -4.07
N ARG A 35 -25.88 1.38 -5.38
CA ARG A 35 -25.06 0.60 -6.33
C ARG A 35 -23.57 0.79 -6.06
N THR A 36 -23.17 2.00 -5.69
CA THR A 36 -21.79 2.34 -5.36
C THR A 36 -21.32 1.62 -4.11
N GLU A 37 -22.14 1.55 -3.07
CA GLU A 37 -21.83 0.80 -1.85
C GLU A 37 -21.59 -0.69 -2.12
N VAL A 38 -22.42 -1.32 -2.95
CA VAL A 38 -22.24 -2.72 -3.37
C VAL A 38 -20.93 -2.92 -4.14
N ARG A 39 -20.57 -1.96 -5.01
CA ARG A 39 -19.30 -1.98 -5.74
C ARG A 39 -18.11 -1.82 -4.81
N LEU A 40 -18.13 -0.85 -3.91
CA LEU A 40 -17.08 -0.63 -2.90
C LEU A 40 -16.91 -1.86 -2.00
N SER A 41 -18.01 -2.48 -1.55
CA SER A 41 -17.97 -3.73 -0.80
C SER A 41 -17.29 -4.86 -1.59
N THR A 42 -17.56 -4.96 -2.89
CA THR A 42 -16.89 -5.92 -3.76
C THR A 42 -15.39 -5.62 -3.91
N LEU A 43 -15.01 -4.37 -4.13
CA LEU A 43 -13.60 -3.95 -4.20
C LEU A 43 -12.86 -4.24 -2.88
N HIS A 44 -13.51 -3.98 -1.74
CA HIS A 44 -12.96 -4.29 -0.43
C HIS A 44 -12.75 -5.79 -0.23
N ARG A 45 -13.72 -6.64 -0.60
CA ARG A 45 -13.58 -8.10 -0.53
C ARG A 45 -12.42 -8.61 -1.37
N ILE A 46 -12.21 -8.05 -2.56
CA ILE A 46 -11.06 -8.36 -3.40
C ILE A 46 -9.75 -7.96 -2.69
N ALA A 47 -9.69 -6.75 -2.13
CA ALA A 47 -8.51 -6.30 -1.38
C ALA A 47 -8.20 -7.20 -0.18
N VAL A 48 -9.22 -7.60 0.59
CA VAL A 48 -9.07 -8.53 1.72
C VAL A 48 -8.50 -9.87 1.28
N ALA A 49 -8.98 -10.44 0.16
CA ALA A 49 -8.43 -11.68 -0.37
C ALA A 49 -6.92 -11.57 -0.68
N PHE A 50 -6.47 -10.44 -1.22
CA PHE A 50 -5.05 -10.19 -1.45
C PHE A 50 -4.25 -10.00 -0.16
N ILE A 51 -4.81 -9.36 0.86
CA ILE A 51 -4.14 -9.17 2.16
C ILE A 51 -3.98 -10.52 2.86
N SER A 52 -5.02 -11.35 2.87
CA SER A 52 -4.96 -12.72 3.38
C SER A 52 -3.91 -13.54 2.61
N GLY A 53 -3.89 -13.42 1.28
CA GLY A 53 -2.87 -14.05 0.43
C GLY A 53 -1.45 -13.49 0.65
N ALA A 54 -1.30 -12.20 1.00
CA ALA A 54 -0.02 -11.59 1.33
C ALA A 54 0.50 -12.09 2.69
N GLY A 55 -0.39 -12.44 3.62
CA GLY A 55 -0.04 -13.16 4.84
C GLY A 55 0.71 -14.48 4.54
N LEU A 56 0.33 -15.19 3.48
CA LEU A 56 1.06 -16.38 3.04
C LEU A 56 2.48 -16.05 2.55
N LEU A 57 2.67 -14.91 1.89
CA LEU A 57 4.00 -14.44 1.46
C LEU A 57 4.90 -14.10 2.66
N LEU A 58 4.33 -13.74 3.81
CA LEU A 58 5.10 -13.54 5.05
C LEU A 58 5.58 -14.85 5.66
N LEU A 59 4.91 -15.97 5.37
CA LEU A 59 5.31 -17.29 5.86
C LEU A 59 6.40 -17.93 5.00
N LEU A 60 6.59 -17.48 3.75
CA LEU A 60 7.63 -17.98 2.86
C LEU A 60 9.01 -18.04 3.56
N PRO A 61 9.55 -16.95 4.14
CA PRO A 61 10.84 -17.01 4.84
C PRO A 61 10.93 -18.07 5.94
N VAL A 62 9.81 -18.39 6.61
CA VAL A 62 9.76 -19.44 7.63
C VAL A 62 9.88 -20.82 6.98
N PHE A 63 9.21 -21.03 5.85
CA PHE A 63 9.30 -22.29 5.10
C PHE A 63 10.66 -22.52 4.45
N PHE A 64 11.39 -21.46 4.08
CA PHE A 64 12.69 -21.56 3.40
C PHE A 64 13.89 -21.32 4.32
N LYS A 65 13.67 -21.28 5.64
CA LYS A 65 14.73 -20.99 6.61
C LYS A 65 15.88 -21.99 6.48
N ASP A 66 15.57 -23.26 6.30
CA ASP A 66 16.58 -24.32 6.29
C ASP A 66 17.44 -24.25 5.03
N GLU A 67 16.85 -23.95 3.87
CA GLU A 67 17.56 -23.81 2.61
C GLU A 67 18.42 -22.56 2.57
N ILE A 68 17.92 -21.44 3.10
CA ILE A 68 18.74 -20.24 3.32
C ILE A 68 19.90 -20.56 4.26
N THR A 69 19.66 -21.31 5.34
CA THR A 69 20.71 -21.73 6.29
C THR A 69 21.77 -22.59 5.60
N VAL A 70 21.36 -23.52 4.72
CA VAL A 70 22.29 -24.34 3.93
C VAL A 70 23.12 -23.47 3.00
N LEU A 71 22.51 -22.54 2.26
CA LEU A 71 23.24 -21.62 1.37
C LEU A 71 24.24 -20.76 2.13
N VAL A 72 23.83 -20.18 3.27
CA VAL A 72 24.72 -19.38 4.13
C VAL A 72 25.87 -20.24 4.64
N ARG A 73 25.60 -21.48 5.06
CA ARG A 73 26.64 -22.41 5.51
C ARG A 73 27.61 -22.76 4.38
N VAL A 74 27.13 -22.97 3.16
CA VAL A 74 27.98 -23.19 1.99
C VAL A 74 28.91 -22.00 1.77
N PHE A 75 28.37 -20.78 1.78
CA PHE A 75 29.19 -19.57 1.68
C PHE A 75 30.24 -19.50 2.81
N LEU A 76 29.84 -19.63 4.08
CA LEU A 76 30.75 -19.48 5.22
C LEU A 76 31.82 -20.58 5.29
N ASN A 77 31.45 -21.83 5.06
CA ASN A 77 32.38 -22.96 5.13
C ASN A 77 33.40 -22.90 4.00
N THR A 78 32.98 -22.51 2.80
CA THR A 78 33.89 -22.36 1.67
C THR A 78 34.85 -21.19 1.87
N ILE A 79 34.40 -20.05 2.43
CA ILE A 79 35.29 -18.92 2.78
C ILE A 79 36.34 -19.34 3.82
N LEU A 80 35.90 -19.88 4.97
CA LEU A 80 36.80 -20.14 6.09
C LEU A 80 37.75 -21.31 5.82
N GLY A 81 37.29 -22.35 5.13
CA GLY A 81 38.10 -23.52 4.84
C GLY A 81 39.19 -23.28 3.79
N GLU A 82 38.85 -22.58 2.70
CA GLU A 82 39.77 -22.42 1.57
C GLU A 82 40.72 -21.24 1.76
N ILE A 83 40.27 -20.11 2.31
CA ILE A 83 41.16 -18.93 2.47
C ILE A 83 42.30 -19.20 3.45
N LEU A 84 42.09 -20.00 4.49
CA LEU A 84 43.12 -20.33 5.48
C LEU A 84 44.20 -21.27 4.95
N THR A 85 43.99 -21.91 3.79
CA THR A 85 44.87 -22.96 3.25
C THR A 85 45.60 -22.56 1.96
N LEU A 86 45.35 -21.36 1.43
CA LEU A 86 45.82 -20.92 0.11
C LEU A 86 47.00 -19.94 0.16
N ASP A 87 47.87 -20.02 -0.87
CA ASP A 87 48.97 -19.08 -1.12
C ASP A 87 48.45 -17.69 -1.57
N GLY A 88 49.23 -16.64 -1.32
CA GLY A 88 48.80 -15.23 -1.42
C GLY A 88 48.11 -14.80 -2.72
N GLY A 89 48.52 -15.34 -3.88
CA GLY A 89 47.88 -15.05 -5.17
C GLY A 89 46.49 -15.68 -5.33
N ALA A 90 46.28 -16.87 -4.77
CA ALA A 90 45.00 -17.56 -4.81
C ALA A 90 43.97 -16.92 -3.86
N ILE A 91 44.43 -16.31 -2.76
CA ILE A 91 43.56 -15.57 -1.82
C ILE A 91 42.82 -14.43 -2.53
N LEU A 92 43.52 -13.64 -3.35
CA LEU A 92 42.93 -12.47 -4.02
C LEU A 92 41.86 -12.90 -5.05
N LEU A 93 42.12 -14.01 -5.76
CA LEU A 93 41.18 -14.60 -6.71
C LEU A 93 39.91 -15.13 -6.04
N HIS A 94 40.04 -15.86 -4.92
CA HIS A 94 38.91 -16.36 -4.14
C HIS A 94 38.11 -15.23 -3.49
N ALA A 95 38.79 -14.20 -2.99
CA ALA A 95 38.13 -13.00 -2.45
C ALA A 95 37.31 -12.26 -3.51
N ALA A 96 37.86 -12.10 -4.72
CA ALA A 96 37.14 -11.49 -5.85
C ALA A 96 35.92 -12.33 -6.28
N LEU A 97 36.07 -13.66 -6.37
CA LEU A 97 34.98 -14.58 -6.66
C LEU A 97 33.87 -14.50 -5.60
N TYR A 98 34.25 -14.45 -4.32
CA TYR A 98 33.29 -14.33 -3.24
C TYR A 98 32.52 -13.01 -3.30
N LEU A 99 33.22 -11.89 -3.48
CA LEU A 99 32.60 -10.57 -3.55
C LEU A 99 31.65 -10.45 -4.75
N THR A 100 31.96 -11.13 -5.85
CA THR A 100 31.09 -11.18 -7.03
C THR A 100 29.90 -12.13 -6.89
N LEU A 101 29.94 -13.11 -5.99
CA LEU A 101 28.80 -14.02 -5.69
C LEU A 101 27.90 -13.51 -4.56
N ILE A 102 28.45 -12.86 -3.54
CA ILE A 102 27.65 -12.34 -2.42
C ILE A 102 26.68 -11.26 -2.87
N PHE A 103 27.05 -10.45 -3.87
CA PHE A 103 26.20 -9.40 -4.39
C PHE A 103 24.87 -9.93 -4.98
N PRO A 104 24.86 -10.85 -5.98
CA PRO A 104 23.61 -11.42 -6.47
C PRO A 104 22.87 -12.25 -5.41
N PHE A 105 23.58 -12.90 -4.47
CA PHE A 105 22.94 -13.57 -3.34
C PHE A 105 22.16 -12.60 -2.44
N ILE A 106 22.75 -11.47 -2.05
CA ILE A 106 22.04 -10.46 -1.25
C ILE A 106 20.84 -9.93 -2.02
N LEU A 107 20.97 -9.67 -3.33
CA LEU A 107 19.87 -9.19 -4.15
C LEU A 107 18.74 -10.23 -4.30
N SER A 108 19.06 -11.52 -4.34
CA SER A 108 18.05 -12.58 -4.45
C SER A 108 17.14 -12.62 -3.22
N LEU A 109 17.66 -12.24 -2.05
CA LEU A 109 16.88 -12.08 -0.82
C LEU A 109 16.22 -10.69 -0.74
N ALA A 110 16.95 -9.63 -1.08
CA ALA A 110 16.49 -8.26 -0.90
C ALA A 110 15.34 -7.88 -1.85
N ILE A 111 15.36 -8.32 -3.12
CA ILE A 111 14.34 -7.95 -4.11
C ILE A 111 12.94 -8.46 -3.72
N PRO A 112 12.73 -9.76 -3.39
CA PRO A 112 11.41 -10.23 -2.94
C PRO A 112 10.92 -9.54 -1.67
N LEU A 113 11.82 -9.28 -0.71
CA LEU A 113 11.49 -8.53 0.51
C LEU A 113 11.11 -7.09 0.22
N TYR A 114 11.81 -6.42 -0.70
CA TYR A 114 11.48 -5.08 -1.14
C TYR A 114 10.13 -5.02 -1.86
N ALA A 115 9.85 -6.01 -2.72
CA ALA A 115 8.57 -6.14 -3.40
C ALA A 115 7.41 -6.35 -2.40
N LEU A 116 7.64 -7.13 -1.34
CA LEU A 116 6.71 -7.30 -0.23
C LEU A 116 6.52 -6.00 0.58
N TYR A 117 7.60 -5.26 0.87
CA TYR A 117 7.51 -3.94 1.50
C TYR A 117 6.66 -2.98 0.68
N LEU A 118 6.87 -2.91 -0.63
CA LEU A 118 6.08 -2.07 -1.53
C LEU A 118 4.60 -2.51 -1.61
N LEU A 119 4.32 -3.81 -1.46
CA LEU A 119 2.95 -4.33 -1.37
C LEU A 119 2.28 -3.89 -0.06
N LEU A 120 2.95 -4.01 1.08
CA LEU A 120 2.44 -3.52 2.37
C LEU A 120 2.20 -2.01 2.35
N LYS A 121 3.13 -1.25 1.74
CA LYS A 121 2.94 0.18 1.49
C LYS A 121 1.67 0.45 0.70
N ASP A 122 1.38 -0.33 -0.34
CA ASP A 122 0.15 -0.16 -1.13
C ASP A 122 -1.12 -0.48 -0.36
N VAL A 123 -1.10 -1.50 0.49
CA VAL A 123 -2.22 -1.82 1.40
C VAL A 123 -2.52 -0.63 2.32
N VAL A 124 -1.49 0.00 2.90
CA VAL A 124 -1.68 1.19 3.74
C VAL A 124 -2.32 2.33 2.94
N HIS A 125 -1.84 2.64 1.73
CA HIS A 125 -2.41 3.72 0.93
C HIS A 125 -3.80 3.41 0.36
N PHE A 126 -4.15 2.13 0.22
CA PHE A 126 -5.50 1.71 -0.15
C PHE A 126 -6.48 2.04 0.98
N TYR A 127 -6.13 1.74 2.23
CA TYR A 127 -7.01 1.96 3.39
C TYR A 127 -6.92 3.32 4.04
N PHE A 128 -5.81 4.04 3.89
CA PHE A 128 -5.60 5.30 4.58
C PHE A 128 -5.34 6.44 3.60
N THR A 129 -5.85 7.61 3.96
CA THR A 129 -5.63 8.87 3.26
C THR A 129 -5.53 10.00 4.28
N ILE A 130 -4.73 11.01 3.95
CA ILE A 130 -4.69 12.29 4.67
C ILE A 130 -5.66 13.31 4.06
N TYR A 131 -6.09 13.08 2.82
CA TYR A 131 -7.02 13.95 2.11
C TYR A 131 -8.43 13.37 2.15
N SER A 132 -9.40 14.16 2.58
CA SER A 132 -10.82 13.82 2.58
C SER A 132 -11.65 15.00 2.09
N PRO A 133 -12.56 14.82 1.11
CA PRO A 133 -13.45 15.89 0.66
C PRO A 133 -14.28 16.46 1.80
N GLY A 134 -14.30 17.79 1.91
CA GLY A 134 -14.98 18.52 2.97
C GLY A 134 -14.12 18.80 4.22
N PHE A 135 -12.81 18.49 4.18
CA PHE A 135 -11.85 18.91 5.20
C PHE A 135 -10.74 19.78 4.61
N PRO A 136 -10.08 20.63 5.41
CA PRO A 136 -8.92 21.40 4.97
C PRO A 136 -7.80 20.50 4.44
N SER A 137 -7.15 20.91 3.35
CA SER A 137 -6.09 20.12 2.70
C SER A 137 -4.81 20.01 3.52
N ASP A 138 -4.63 20.88 4.50
CA ASP A 138 -3.48 20.90 5.42
C ASP A 138 -3.74 20.14 6.74
N LEU A 139 -4.92 19.54 6.89
CA LEU A 139 -5.24 18.69 8.04
C LEU A 139 -4.60 17.30 7.88
N MET A 140 -3.42 17.12 8.46
CA MET A 140 -2.57 15.92 8.28
C MET A 140 -3.00 14.69 9.09
N THR A 141 -4.25 14.58 9.51
CA THR A 141 -4.72 13.42 10.29
C THR A 141 -5.01 12.23 9.37
N PRO A 142 -4.30 11.09 9.52
CA PRO A 142 -4.55 9.92 8.70
C PRO A 142 -5.92 9.34 9.03
N THR A 143 -6.71 9.09 8.00
CA THR A 143 -8.08 8.59 8.16
C THR A 143 -8.37 7.46 7.21
N PHE A 144 -9.35 6.63 7.59
CA PHE A 144 -9.75 5.51 6.77
C PHE A 144 -10.39 6.02 5.47
N ALA A 145 -10.05 5.34 4.37
CA ALA A 145 -10.46 5.66 3.01
C ALA A 145 -11.98 5.60 2.82
N LEU A 146 -12.63 4.67 3.53
CA LEU A 146 -14.08 4.55 3.59
C LEU A 146 -14.56 5.37 4.79
N SER A 147 -14.86 6.64 4.53
CA SER A 147 -15.40 7.55 5.55
C SER A 147 -16.77 7.09 6.04
N GLY A 148 -17.14 7.53 7.24
CA GLY A 148 -18.52 7.35 7.71
C GLY A 148 -19.51 8.11 6.82
N VAL A 149 -20.73 7.57 6.71
CA VAL A 149 -21.83 8.17 5.94
C VAL A 149 -22.82 8.79 6.90
N GLY A 150 -23.08 10.08 6.75
CA GLY A 150 -24.12 10.82 7.49
C GLY A 150 -25.45 10.80 6.75
N PHE A 151 -26.55 11.00 7.49
CA PHE A 151 -27.84 11.30 6.84
C PHE A 151 -27.80 12.71 6.25
N SER A 152 -28.08 12.83 4.95
CA SER A 152 -28.06 14.10 4.22
C SER A 152 -29.17 15.05 4.70
N PRO A 153 -28.83 16.30 5.06
CA PRO A 153 -29.80 17.22 5.66
C PRO A 153 -30.89 17.66 4.67
N ASP A 154 -30.58 17.72 3.37
CA ASP A 154 -31.49 18.14 2.32
C ASP A 154 -32.54 17.08 1.93
N GLU A 155 -32.36 15.84 2.40
CA GLU A 155 -33.31 14.75 2.22
C GLU A 155 -34.52 14.86 3.16
N SER A 156 -34.27 15.23 4.41
CA SER A 156 -35.31 15.54 5.39
C SER A 156 -34.68 16.26 6.59
N PRO A 157 -34.85 17.59 6.69
CA PRO A 157 -34.38 18.36 7.84
C PRO A 157 -34.97 17.85 9.16
N GLU A 158 -36.23 17.39 9.12
CA GLU A 158 -36.91 16.83 10.27
C GLU A 158 -36.30 15.49 10.72
N ALA A 159 -36.04 14.57 9.79
CA ALA A 159 -35.38 13.31 10.12
C ALA A 159 -33.97 13.58 10.67
N LYS A 160 -33.23 14.51 10.05
CA LYS A 160 -31.90 14.90 10.50
C LYS A 160 -31.90 15.41 11.94
N ARG A 161 -32.82 16.32 12.27
CA ARG A 161 -33.01 16.85 13.61
C ARG A 161 -33.30 15.75 14.64
N ARG A 162 -34.18 14.80 14.31
CA ARG A 162 -34.49 13.66 15.18
C ARG A 162 -33.31 12.71 15.38
N ILE A 163 -32.51 12.47 14.33
CA ILE A 163 -31.28 11.68 14.40
C ILE A 163 -30.28 12.36 15.33
N LEU A 164 -30.05 13.67 15.16
CA LEU A 164 -29.17 14.44 16.04
C LEU A 164 -29.68 14.39 17.49
N ALA A 165 -30.97 14.62 17.71
CA ALA A 165 -31.56 14.54 19.04
C ALA A 165 -31.31 13.16 19.68
N TYR A 166 -31.49 12.05 18.95
CA TYR A 166 -31.19 10.71 19.47
C TYR A 166 -29.69 10.50 19.75
N GLN A 167 -28.81 10.97 18.88
CA GLN A 167 -27.37 10.85 19.01
C GLN A 167 -26.83 11.58 20.26
N TYR A 168 -27.38 12.75 20.60
CA TYR A 168 -26.93 13.56 21.73
C TYR A 168 -27.74 13.36 23.02
N ARG A 169 -29.03 12.94 22.94
CA ARG A 169 -29.90 12.73 24.12
C ARG A 169 -29.39 11.66 25.08
N HIS A 170 -28.65 10.66 24.59
CA HIS A 170 -28.17 9.56 25.41
C HIS A 170 -26.64 9.54 25.46
N SER A 171 -26.08 9.68 26.67
CA SER A 171 -24.63 9.54 26.90
C SER A 171 -24.08 8.18 26.47
N SER A 172 -24.93 7.15 26.39
CA SER A 172 -24.60 5.83 25.87
C SER A 172 -24.15 5.85 24.41
N SER A 173 -24.71 6.71 23.55
CA SER A 173 -24.32 6.83 22.14
C SER A 173 -22.87 7.34 22.00
N ILE A 174 -22.51 8.32 22.82
CA ILE A 174 -21.16 8.88 22.88
C ILE A 174 -20.18 7.87 23.49
N ASN A 175 -20.59 7.17 24.54
CA ASN A 175 -19.82 6.08 25.15
C ASN A 175 -19.59 4.91 24.19
N PHE A 176 -20.55 4.62 23.31
CA PHE A 176 -20.46 3.54 22.34
C PHE A 176 -19.45 3.87 21.23
N ALA A 177 -19.50 5.08 20.68
CA ALA A 177 -18.62 5.46 19.58
C ALA A 177 -17.13 5.49 19.96
N ILE A 178 -16.83 5.63 21.26
CA ILE A 178 -15.46 5.77 21.75
C ILE A 178 -15.22 4.78 22.92
N PRO A 179 -14.60 3.63 22.67
CA PRO A 179 -14.38 2.58 23.67
C PRO A 179 -13.18 2.86 24.59
N PHE A 180 -13.06 4.08 25.12
CA PHE A 180 -12.06 4.45 26.13
C PHE A 180 -12.72 4.68 27.49
N SER A 181 -11.93 4.53 28.57
CA SER A 181 -12.33 5.03 29.89
C SER A 181 -12.63 6.54 29.82
N PRO A 182 -13.50 7.08 30.70
CA PRO A 182 -13.90 8.48 30.63
C PRO A 182 -12.73 9.47 30.62
N GLU A 183 -11.69 9.22 31.41
CA GLU A 183 -10.53 10.09 31.54
C GLU A 183 -9.65 10.07 30.28
N ARG A 184 -9.36 8.87 29.77
CA ARG A 184 -8.58 8.70 28.54
C ARG A 184 -9.30 9.28 27.33
N ARG A 185 -10.63 9.13 27.29
CA ARG A 185 -11.45 9.74 26.25
C ARG A 185 -11.33 11.25 26.23
N LYS A 186 -11.51 11.90 27.39
CA LYS A 186 -11.39 13.35 27.51
C LYS A 186 -10.02 13.81 27.04
N ALA A 187 -8.96 13.23 27.59
CA ALA A 187 -7.58 13.57 27.23
C ALA A 187 -7.32 13.42 25.72
N TYR A 188 -7.72 12.29 25.12
CA TYR A 188 -7.51 12.01 23.71
C TYR A 188 -8.20 13.04 22.80
N PHE A 189 -9.48 13.34 23.03
CA PHE A 189 -10.19 14.28 22.17
C PHE A 189 -9.80 15.72 22.42
N ASP A 190 -9.50 16.10 23.66
CA ASP A 190 -9.03 17.45 23.97
C ASP A 190 -7.67 17.70 23.30
N GLU A 191 -6.76 16.73 23.32
CA GLU A 191 -5.49 16.79 22.59
C GLU A 191 -5.70 16.93 21.08
N ILE A 192 -6.56 16.11 20.48
CA ILE A 192 -6.84 16.15 19.04
C ILE A 192 -7.52 17.46 18.62
N ILE A 193 -8.52 17.93 19.37
CA ILE A 193 -9.22 19.17 19.08
C ILE A 193 -8.24 20.35 19.16
N ASN A 194 -7.43 20.42 20.22
CA ASN A 194 -6.47 21.50 20.40
C ASN A 194 -5.34 21.43 19.36
N GLY A 195 -4.79 20.25 19.11
CA GLY A 195 -3.70 20.03 18.15
C GLY A 195 -4.11 20.24 16.69
N THR A 196 -5.41 20.20 16.38
CA THR A 196 -5.94 20.52 15.05
C THR A 196 -6.54 21.92 14.95
N GLU A 197 -6.41 22.75 16.01
CA GLU A 197 -7.03 24.07 16.10
C GLU A 197 -8.55 24.01 15.82
N ARG A 198 -9.20 22.95 16.31
CA ARG A 198 -10.63 22.66 16.14
C ARG A 198 -11.07 22.34 14.71
N ARG A 199 -10.15 22.32 13.74
CA ARG A 199 -10.45 22.05 12.31
C ARG A 199 -10.84 20.60 12.02
N ILE A 200 -10.65 19.70 12.98
CA ILE A 200 -11.17 18.33 12.91
C ILE A 200 -12.69 18.28 13.14
N LEU A 201 -13.29 19.31 13.75
CA LEU A 201 -14.72 19.35 14.02
C LEU A 201 -15.49 19.64 12.72
N PRO A 202 -16.43 18.78 12.31
CA PRO A 202 -17.36 19.12 11.23
C PRO A 202 -18.17 20.37 11.59
N GLU A 203 -18.37 21.28 10.64
CA GLU A 203 -19.10 22.54 10.88
C GLU A 203 -20.51 22.28 11.45
N THR A 204 -21.20 21.26 10.93
CA THR A 204 -22.55 20.84 11.37
C THR A 204 -22.58 20.15 12.73
N ARG A 205 -21.41 19.87 13.33
CA ARG A 205 -21.25 19.13 14.59
C ARG A 205 -20.55 19.94 15.68
N THR A 206 -20.38 21.24 15.45
CA THR A 206 -19.99 22.18 16.51
C THR A 206 -21.12 22.35 17.51
N TYR A 207 -20.81 22.77 18.74
CA TYR A 207 -21.83 22.99 19.77
C TYR A 207 -22.93 23.94 19.27
N ASP A 208 -22.55 25.08 18.71
CA ASP A 208 -23.48 26.10 18.22
C ASP A 208 -24.37 25.58 17.09
N ALA A 209 -23.79 24.83 16.14
CA ALA A 209 -24.56 24.25 15.04
C ALA A 209 -25.59 23.22 15.53
N VAL A 210 -25.20 22.34 16.46
CA VAL A 210 -26.13 21.33 17.00
C VAL A 210 -27.19 21.99 17.90
N ALA A 211 -26.82 22.99 18.71
CA ALA A 211 -27.74 23.76 19.52
C ALA A 211 -28.80 24.46 18.67
N ALA A 212 -28.40 25.07 17.53
CA ALA A 212 -29.31 25.73 16.59
C ALA A 212 -30.38 24.80 16.00
N THR A 213 -30.15 23.48 15.96
CA THR A 213 -31.15 22.51 15.51
C THR A 213 -32.22 22.18 16.57
N GLY A 214 -32.04 22.63 17.82
CA GLY A 214 -32.89 22.25 18.95
C GLY A 214 -32.74 20.79 19.37
N ALA A 215 -31.64 20.13 18.98
CA ALA A 215 -31.37 18.72 19.30
C ALA A 215 -30.76 18.51 20.70
N LEU A 216 -30.18 19.56 21.29
CA LEU A 216 -29.54 19.48 22.61
C LEU A 216 -30.54 19.70 23.73
N THR A 217 -30.34 18.99 24.84
CA THR A 217 -31.00 19.26 26.13
C THR A 217 -30.08 20.12 27.00
N GLU A 218 -30.64 20.90 27.93
CA GLU A 218 -29.88 21.84 28.80
C GLU A 218 -28.80 21.16 29.67
N GLU A 219 -28.87 19.84 29.84
CA GLU A 219 -27.98 19.05 30.70
C GLU A 219 -26.65 18.63 30.03
N ILE A 220 -26.49 18.83 28.72
CA ILE A 220 -25.31 18.33 27.98
C ILE A 220 -24.18 19.37 27.99
N ASP A 221 -23.06 19.00 28.60
CA ASP A 221 -21.82 19.78 28.60
C ASP A 221 -21.31 20.07 27.17
N PRO A 222 -21.03 21.35 26.81
CA PRO A 222 -20.52 21.72 25.48
C PRO A 222 -19.27 20.94 25.06
N ALA A 223 -18.34 20.68 25.98
CA ALA A 223 -17.13 19.93 25.66
C ALA A 223 -17.45 18.49 25.26
N THR A 224 -18.51 17.90 25.82
CA THR A 224 -18.96 16.56 25.43
C THR A 224 -19.51 16.53 24.00
N VAL A 225 -20.23 17.58 23.58
CA VAL A 225 -20.72 17.73 22.21
C VAL A 225 -19.54 17.79 21.22
N GLU A 226 -18.54 18.61 21.53
CA GLU A 226 -17.37 18.78 20.66
C GLU A 226 -16.49 17.52 20.58
N ARG A 227 -16.26 16.83 21.70
CA ARG A 227 -15.54 15.55 21.69
C ARG A 227 -16.24 14.51 20.83
N PHE A 228 -17.57 14.47 20.88
CA PHE A 228 -18.34 13.59 20.00
C PHE A 228 -18.29 14.06 18.54
N GLY A 229 -18.36 15.36 18.29
CA GLY A 229 -18.14 15.94 16.95
C GLY A 229 -16.75 15.60 16.39
N ALA A 230 -15.71 15.61 17.22
CA ALA A 230 -14.36 15.20 16.84
C ALA A 230 -14.28 13.71 16.49
N ALA A 231 -15.08 12.84 17.12
CA ALA A 231 -15.18 11.44 16.72
C ALA A 231 -15.75 11.29 15.29
N PHE A 232 -16.79 12.06 14.96
CA PHE A 232 -17.28 12.16 13.57
C PHE A 232 -16.21 12.72 12.63
N GLY A 233 -15.47 13.73 13.09
CA GLY A 233 -14.34 14.33 12.39
C GLY A 233 -13.25 13.32 12.02
N LEU A 234 -12.79 12.53 13.00
CA LEU A 234 -11.81 11.46 12.80
C LEU A 234 -12.33 10.35 11.88
N ALA A 235 -13.63 10.04 11.96
CA ALA A 235 -14.29 9.11 11.05
C ALA A 235 -14.58 9.70 9.65
N ARG A 236 -14.26 10.99 9.42
CA ARG A 236 -14.60 11.76 8.22
C ARG A 236 -16.09 11.71 7.87
N ALA A 237 -16.92 11.53 8.89
CA ALA A 237 -18.37 11.45 8.77
C ALA A 237 -18.97 12.85 8.78
N LEU A 238 -19.18 13.40 7.58
CA LEU A 238 -19.77 14.73 7.37
C LEU A 238 -21.26 14.60 7.06
N ASP A 239 -22.03 15.63 7.41
CA ASP A 239 -23.45 15.72 7.06
C ASP A 239 -23.63 16.36 5.68
N ARG A 240 -23.11 15.65 4.65
CA ARG A 240 -23.11 16.11 3.25
C ARG A 240 -24.51 16.17 2.66
N GLN A 241 -24.74 17.13 1.78
CA GLN A 241 -25.92 17.11 0.91
C GLN A 241 -25.89 15.89 -0.01
N LEU A 242 -27.04 15.49 -0.55
CA LEU A 242 -27.13 14.29 -1.40
C LEU A 242 -26.18 14.36 -2.61
N VAL A 243 -26.05 15.54 -3.24
CA VAL A 243 -25.15 15.76 -4.39
C VAL A 243 -23.69 15.56 -4.00
N GLU A 244 -23.29 16.13 -2.85
CA GLU A 244 -21.92 16.05 -2.34
C GLU A 244 -21.55 14.61 -1.97
N GLU A 245 -22.49 13.84 -1.42
CA GLU A 245 -22.28 12.44 -1.07
C GLU A 245 -22.14 11.57 -2.33
N VAL A 246 -22.91 11.85 -3.39
CA VAL A 246 -22.75 11.21 -4.71
C VAL A 246 -21.40 11.53 -5.31
N ALA A 247 -21.00 12.80 -5.35
CA ALA A 247 -19.71 13.22 -5.89
C ALA A 247 -18.53 12.60 -5.11
N THR A 248 -18.62 12.60 -3.78
CA THR A 248 -17.60 11.97 -2.92
C THR A 248 -17.52 10.47 -3.17
N SER A 249 -18.66 9.80 -3.35
CA SER A 249 -18.75 8.38 -3.68
C SER A 249 -18.13 8.05 -5.05
N GLU A 250 -18.33 8.90 -6.05
CA GLU A 250 -17.69 8.79 -7.37
C GLU A 250 -16.17 8.87 -7.28
N ILE A 251 -15.66 9.91 -6.61
CA ILE A 251 -14.22 10.10 -6.40
C ILE A 251 -13.64 8.91 -5.63
N SER A 252 -14.35 8.45 -4.60
CA SER A 252 -13.97 7.29 -3.81
C SER A 252 -13.88 6.02 -4.66
N LEU A 253 -14.85 5.75 -5.54
CA LEU A 253 -14.81 4.62 -6.46
C LEU A 253 -13.57 4.67 -7.37
N VAL A 254 -13.33 5.81 -8.01
CA VAL A 254 -12.17 6.00 -8.89
C VAL A 254 -10.88 5.73 -8.13
N ARG A 255 -10.73 6.32 -6.94
CA ARG A 255 -9.57 6.09 -6.07
C ARG A 255 -9.39 4.62 -5.76
N HIS A 256 -10.42 3.93 -5.25
CA HIS A 256 -10.31 2.54 -4.86
C HIS A 256 -9.97 1.63 -6.06
N ILE A 257 -10.51 1.90 -7.25
CA ILE A 257 -10.17 1.17 -8.47
C ILE A 257 -8.69 1.36 -8.85
N LEU A 258 -8.19 2.60 -8.83
CA LEU A 258 -6.79 2.90 -9.16
C LEU A 258 -5.82 2.21 -8.20
N TYR A 259 -6.08 2.30 -6.88
CA TYR A 259 -5.23 1.63 -5.88
C TYR A 259 -5.36 0.11 -5.94
N LEU A 260 -6.56 -0.44 -6.18
CA LEU A 260 -6.75 -1.89 -6.29
C LEU A 260 -6.02 -2.46 -7.51
N ARG A 261 -6.06 -1.77 -8.65
CA ARG A 261 -5.28 -2.13 -9.85
C ARG A 261 -3.79 -2.24 -9.53
N ARG A 262 -3.25 -1.23 -8.85
CA ARG A 262 -1.84 -1.20 -8.45
C ARG A 262 -1.48 -2.31 -7.47
N LEU A 263 -2.30 -2.49 -6.43
CA LEU A 263 -2.13 -3.51 -5.39
C LEU A 263 -2.15 -4.92 -6.00
N MET A 264 -3.11 -5.22 -6.88
CA MET A 264 -3.21 -6.52 -7.55
C MET A 264 -1.97 -6.82 -8.40
N LEU A 265 -1.53 -5.87 -9.23
CA LEU A 265 -0.35 -6.07 -10.06
C LEU A 265 0.92 -6.23 -9.23
N ARG A 266 1.06 -5.45 -8.16
CA ARG A 266 2.20 -5.55 -7.26
C ARG A 266 2.20 -6.90 -6.54
N TYR A 267 1.06 -7.36 -6.05
CA TYR A 267 0.92 -8.68 -5.43
C TYR A 267 1.40 -9.78 -6.39
N MET A 268 0.92 -9.78 -7.64
CA MET A 268 1.33 -10.78 -8.64
C MET A 268 2.82 -10.74 -8.93
N LYS A 269 3.40 -9.55 -9.08
CA LYS A 269 4.85 -9.39 -9.28
C LYS A 269 5.64 -9.94 -8.10
N THR A 270 5.25 -9.59 -6.87
CA THR A 270 5.87 -10.07 -5.65
C THR A 270 5.80 -11.60 -5.58
N LEU A 271 4.63 -12.19 -5.81
CA LEU A 271 4.43 -13.64 -5.80
C LEU A 271 5.33 -14.35 -6.82
N VAL A 272 5.33 -13.90 -8.07
CA VAL A 272 6.14 -14.50 -9.14
C VAL A 272 7.63 -14.35 -8.84
N MET A 273 8.05 -13.24 -8.25
CA MET A 273 9.44 -13.04 -7.80
C MET A 273 9.85 -14.02 -6.70
N PHE A 274 9.01 -14.24 -5.70
CA PHE A 274 9.25 -15.25 -4.67
C PHE A 274 9.37 -16.64 -5.28
N ILE A 275 8.42 -17.03 -6.14
CA ILE A 275 8.41 -18.34 -6.82
C ILE A 275 9.71 -18.53 -7.61
N TRP A 276 10.14 -17.52 -8.37
CA TRP A 276 11.36 -17.60 -9.17
C TRP A 276 12.63 -17.74 -8.33
N THR A 277 12.79 -16.90 -7.30
CA THR A 277 13.94 -17.00 -6.38
C THR A 277 13.99 -18.36 -5.69
N THR A 278 12.85 -18.85 -5.22
CA THR A 278 12.73 -20.18 -4.59
C THR A 278 13.07 -21.29 -5.57
N LEU A 279 12.51 -21.24 -6.78
CA LEU A 279 12.75 -22.26 -7.81
C LEU A 279 14.24 -22.37 -8.14
N VAL A 280 14.93 -21.25 -8.37
CA VAL A 280 16.37 -21.28 -8.66
C VAL A 280 17.15 -21.82 -7.46
N THR A 281 16.80 -21.40 -6.25
CA THR A 281 17.42 -21.91 -5.02
C THR A 281 17.30 -23.43 -4.90
N PHE A 282 16.10 -23.95 -5.14
CA PHE A 282 15.82 -25.39 -5.11
C PHE A 282 16.52 -26.17 -6.22
N ILE A 283 16.67 -25.58 -7.40
CA ILE A 283 17.46 -26.21 -8.47
C ILE A 283 18.92 -26.28 -8.05
N MET A 284 19.49 -25.23 -7.44
CA MET A 284 20.91 -25.22 -7.03
C MET A 284 21.22 -26.20 -5.89
N LEU A 285 20.30 -26.33 -4.92
CA LEU A 285 20.59 -26.96 -3.62
C LEU A 285 21.12 -28.41 -3.72
N PRO A 286 20.53 -29.32 -4.53
CA PRO A 286 21.05 -30.68 -4.67
C PRO A 286 22.47 -30.71 -5.25
N PHE A 287 22.77 -29.84 -6.22
CA PHE A 287 24.11 -29.77 -6.82
C PHE A 287 25.14 -29.23 -5.83
N LEU A 288 24.76 -28.31 -4.95
CA LEU A 288 25.65 -27.79 -3.89
C LEU A 288 25.99 -28.82 -2.81
N GLN A 289 25.14 -29.84 -2.64
CA GLN A 289 25.36 -30.95 -1.70
C GLN A 289 26.26 -32.04 -2.29
N GLU A 290 26.43 -32.10 -3.60
CA GLU A 290 27.29 -33.08 -4.27
C GLU A 290 28.76 -32.65 -4.19
N GLU A 291 29.58 -33.41 -3.46
CA GLU A 291 31.00 -33.10 -3.22
C GLU A 291 31.85 -33.09 -4.50
N ARG A 292 31.41 -33.81 -5.54
CA ARG A 292 32.13 -33.90 -6.83
C ARG A 292 32.00 -32.64 -7.66
N LEU A 293 31.01 -31.80 -7.39
CA LEU A 293 30.74 -30.62 -8.19
C LEU A 293 31.36 -29.37 -7.55
N PRO A 294 32.00 -28.50 -8.36
CA PRO A 294 32.57 -27.27 -7.84
C PRO A 294 31.49 -26.29 -7.39
N ARG A 295 31.42 -26.06 -6.07
CA ARG A 295 30.36 -25.25 -5.43
C ARG A 295 30.27 -23.85 -6.01
N PHE A 296 31.40 -23.17 -6.20
CA PHE A 296 31.42 -21.82 -6.76
C PHE A 296 30.89 -21.74 -8.19
N PHE A 297 31.17 -22.74 -9.01
CA PHE A 297 30.64 -22.81 -10.36
C PHE A 297 29.11 -22.95 -10.34
N ILE A 298 28.59 -23.83 -9.47
CA ILE A 298 27.13 -24.01 -9.32
C ILE A 298 26.47 -22.71 -8.84
N LEU A 299 27.04 -22.05 -7.83
CA LEU A 299 26.54 -20.76 -7.34
C LEU A 299 26.57 -19.69 -8.43
N ALA A 300 27.67 -19.57 -9.17
CA ALA A 300 27.81 -18.60 -10.24
C ALA A 300 26.80 -18.85 -11.37
N ALA A 301 26.66 -20.10 -11.81
CA ALA A 301 25.71 -20.48 -12.85
C ALA A 301 24.26 -20.25 -12.41
N GLY A 302 23.91 -20.63 -11.19
CA GLY A 302 22.57 -20.45 -10.65
C GLY A 302 22.21 -18.98 -10.44
N TYR A 303 23.11 -18.16 -9.87
CA TYR A 303 22.86 -16.72 -9.74
C TYR A 303 22.87 -15.99 -11.08
N LEU A 304 23.65 -16.45 -12.07
CA LEU A 304 23.58 -15.91 -13.42
C LEU A 304 22.21 -16.19 -14.05
N LEU A 305 21.73 -17.44 -13.96
CA LEU A 305 20.41 -17.83 -14.43
C LEU A 305 19.32 -17.00 -13.74
N TRP A 306 19.40 -16.85 -12.42
CA TRP A 306 18.49 -16.02 -11.64
C TRP A 306 18.51 -14.58 -12.14
N ALA A 307 19.68 -13.94 -12.20
CA ALA A 307 19.82 -12.51 -12.52
C ALA A 307 19.35 -12.18 -13.95
N VAL A 308 19.64 -13.04 -14.93
CA VAL A 308 19.20 -12.87 -16.33
C VAL A 308 17.67 -12.91 -16.43
N LEU A 309 17.02 -13.79 -15.67
CA LEU A 309 15.57 -14.03 -15.80
C LEU A 309 14.71 -13.20 -14.86
N VAL A 310 15.27 -12.55 -13.83
CA VAL A 310 14.50 -11.69 -12.89
C VAL A 310 13.67 -10.63 -13.61
N MET A 311 14.25 -9.88 -14.55
CA MET A 311 13.51 -8.81 -15.25
C MET A 311 12.37 -9.34 -16.13
N PRO A 312 12.58 -10.36 -17.00
CA PRO A 312 11.50 -11.03 -17.72
C PRO A 312 10.38 -11.55 -16.81
N VAL A 313 10.75 -12.20 -15.70
CA VAL A 313 9.83 -12.79 -14.72
C VAL A 313 9.00 -11.71 -14.03
N MET A 314 9.63 -10.60 -13.60
CA MET A 314 8.95 -9.49 -12.96
C MET A 314 7.99 -8.74 -13.90
N ARG A 315 8.31 -8.70 -15.20
CA ARG A 315 7.47 -8.13 -16.27
C ARG A 315 6.33 -9.05 -16.70
N MET A 316 6.39 -10.33 -16.37
CA MET A 316 5.45 -11.34 -16.84
C MET A 316 3.98 -10.98 -16.57
N PRO A 317 3.58 -10.47 -15.39
CA PRO A 317 2.19 -10.06 -15.15
C PRO A 317 1.71 -8.93 -16.07
N LEU A 318 2.57 -7.97 -16.41
CA LEU A 318 2.23 -6.90 -17.37
C LEU A 318 2.12 -7.48 -18.79
N ASN A 319 3.08 -8.32 -19.17
CA ASN A 319 3.07 -8.97 -20.49
C ASN A 319 1.81 -9.81 -20.70
N TRP A 320 1.29 -10.49 -19.67
CA TRP A 320 0.03 -11.24 -19.76
C TRP A 320 -1.17 -10.34 -20.08
N ILE A 321 -1.23 -9.15 -19.49
CA ILE A 321 -2.30 -8.17 -19.74
C ILE A 321 -2.22 -7.64 -21.17
N TYR A 322 -1.03 -7.22 -21.59
CA TYR A 322 -0.85 -6.58 -22.89
C TYR A 322 -0.62 -7.54 -24.06
N ARG A 323 -0.55 -8.87 -23.82
CA ARG A 323 -0.31 -9.89 -24.87
C ARG A 323 -1.25 -9.78 -26.08
N HIS A 324 -2.46 -9.28 -25.87
CA HIS A 324 -3.48 -9.18 -26.90
C HIS A 324 -3.48 -7.86 -27.67
N LEU A 325 -2.73 -6.84 -27.21
CA LEU A 325 -2.53 -5.61 -27.98
C LEU A 325 -1.51 -5.88 -29.10
N ARG A 326 -1.97 -5.89 -30.36
CA ARG A 326 -1.08 -5.87 -31.53
C ARG A 326 -0.58 -4.44 -31.74
N GLY A 327 0.74 -4.25 -31.68
CA GLY A 327 1.37 -2.93 -31.65
C GLY A 327 1.63 -2.53 -30.20
N ILE A 328 2.89 -2.66 -29.77
CA ILE A 328 3.32 -2.27 -28.43
C ILE A 328 3.11 -0.75 -28.34
N PRO A 329 2.25 -0.22 -27.45
CA PRO A 329 2.25 1.21 -27.17
C PRO A 329 3.62 1.57 -26.61
N ASP A 330 4.20 2.69 -27.03
CA ASP A 330 5.40 3.23 -26.39
C ASP A 330 5.24 3.15 -24.86
N ASP A 331 6.28 2.67 -24.16
CA ASP A 331 6.30 2.47 -22.69
C ASP A 331 5.81 3.72 -21.92
N GLY A 332 5.82 4.90 -22.56
CA GLY A 332 5.27 6.15 -22.04
C GLY A 332 3.77 6.15 -21.71
N GLN A 333 2.97 5.19 -22.23
CA GLN A 333 1.54 5.08 -21.88
C GLN A 333 1.28 4.17 -20.67
N ILE A 334 2.28 3.41 -20.21
CA ILE A 334 2.14 2.56 -19.03
C ILE A 334 2.28 3.44 -17.79
N ASP A 335 1.32 3.31 -16.87
CA ASP A 335 1.37 4.02 -15.58
C ASP A 335 2.66 3.67 -14.84
N LYS A 336 3.52 4.67 -14.62
CA LYS A 336 4.80 4.54 -13.92
C LYS A 336 4.65 3.88 -12.55
N GLN A 337 3.53 4.07 -11.86
CA GLN A 337 3.27 3.45 -10.57
C GLN A 337 3.26 1.91 -10.62
N LEU A 338 3.01 1.33 -11.80
CA LEU A 338 3.05 -0.11 -12.05
C LEU A 338 4.46 -0.62 -12.36
N THR A 339 5.36 0.25 -12.81
CA THR A 339 6.74 -0.09 -13.21
C THR A 339 7.80 0.34 -12.19
N ILE A 340 7.46 1.12 -11.15
CA ILE A 340 8.38 1.58 -10.09
C ILE A 340 9.32 0.47 -9.58
N LEU A 341 8.78 -0.71 -9.26
CA LEU A 341 9.59 -1.83 -8.77
C LEU A 341 10.67 -2.22 -9.77
N GLU A 342 10.31 -2.36 -11.05
CA GLU A 342 11.22 -2.74 -12.12
C GLU A 342 12.28 -1.67 -12.37
N GLU A 343 11.87 -0.41 -12.43
CA GLU A 343 12.76 0.72 -12.68
C GLU A 343 13.81 0.86 -11.57
N GLN A 344 13.40 0.65 -10.32
CA GLN A 344 14.29 0.74 -9.15
C GLN A 344 15.26 -0.44 -9.07
N VAL A 345 14.84 -1.66 -9.41
CA VAL A 345 15.68 -2.86 -9.28
C VAL A 345 16.55 -3.13 -10.51
N GLN A 346 16.16 -2.64 -11.70
CA GLN A 346 16.87 -2.85 -12.96
C GLN A 346 18.38 -2.55 -12.92
N PRO A 347 18.86 -1.41 -12.39
CA PRO A 347 20.31 -1.14 -12.35
C PRO A 347 21.06 -2.17 -11.52
N TYR A 348 20.50 -2.58 -10.38
CA TYR A 348 21.10 -3.59 -9.51
C TYR A 348 21.12 -4.97 -10.15
N ILE A 349 20.08 -5.34 -10.88
CA ILE A 349 20.04 -6.62 -11.61
C ILE A 349 21.05 -6.63 -12.76
N ARG A 350 21.21 -5.52 -13.50
CA ARG A 350 22.25 -5.41 -14.53
C ARG A 350 23.64 -5.59 -13.92
N ALA A 351 23.91 -4.97 -12.77
CA ALA A 351 25.14 -5.19 -12.04
C ALA A 351 25.28 -6.65 -11.56
N ALA A 352 24.19 -7.28 -11.13
CA ALA A 352 24.18 -8.68 -10.69
C ALA A 352 24.51 -9.64 -11.84
N VAL A 353 24.01 -9.39 -13.05
CA VAL A 353 24.36 -10.16 -14.25
C VAL A 353 25.85 -10.06 -14.53
N VAL A 354 26.41 -8.85 -14.56
CA VAL A 354 27.85 -8.65 -14.78
C VAL A 354 28.66 -9.35 -13.70
N SER A 355 28.28 -9.18 -12.44
CA SER A 355 28.92 -9.81 -11.28
C SER A 355 28.90 -11.35 -11.38
N ALA A 356 27.76 -11.94 -11.76
CA ALA A 356 27.62 -13.38 -11.91
C ALA A 356 28.38 -13.93 -13.12
N VAL A 357 28.48 -13.18 -14.22
CA VAL A 357 29.34 -13.55 -15.38
C VAL A 357 30.81 -13.57 -14.98
N VAL A 358 31.27 -12.54 -14.25
CA VAL A 358 32.64 -12.50 -13.74
C VAL A 358 32.89 -13.66 -12.78
N ALA A 359 31.98 -13.91 -11.83
CA ALA A 359 32.09 -15.05 -10.92
C ALA A 359 32.17 -16.39 -11.66
N LEU A 360 31.36 -16.56 -12.72
CA LEU A 360 31.38 -17.77 -13.53
C LEU A 360 32.73 -17.95 -14.23
N ALA A 361 33.25 -16.90 -14.87
CA ALA A 361 34.56 -16.93 -15.52
C ALA A 361 35.69 -17.25 -14.53
N LEU A 362 35.70 -16.61 -13.36
CA LEU A 362 36.69 -16.87 -12.31
C LEU A 362 36.58 -18.31 -11.78
N SER A 363 35.36 -18.84 -11.61
CA SER A 363 35.15 -20.22 -11.17
C SER A 363 35.64 -21.25 -12.19
N ILE A 364 35.50 -20.98 -13.49
CA ILE A 364 36.02 -21.84 -14.57
C ILE A 364 37.55 -21.78 -14.58
N LEU A 365 38.14 -20.60 -14.39
CA LEU A 365 39.60 -20.45 -14.35
C LEU A 365 40.21 -21.22 -13.18
N LEU A 366 39.55 -21.24 -12.01
CA LEU A 366 39.95 -22.05 -10.86
C LEU A 366 39.84 -23.56 -11.09
N LEU A 367 39.03 -24.00 -12.05
CA LEU A 367 38.86 -25.41 -12.40
C LEU A 367 39.91 -25.93 -13.38
N MET A 368 40.63 -25.04 -14.07
CA MET A 368 41.70 -25.45 -14.97
C MET A 368 42.91 -25.90 -14.15
N PRO A 369 43.47 -27.10 -14.39
CA PRO A 369 44.70 -27.52 -13.74
C PRO A 369 45.83 -26.55 -14.13
N ALA A 370 46.60 -26.11 -13.12
CA ALA A 370 47.73 -25.20 -13.28
C ALA A 370 48.87 -25.79 -14.13
#